data_AF-A0A537Z6Y0-F1
#
_entry.id   AF-A0A537Z6Y0-F1
#
_cell.length_a   1.000
_cell.length_b   1.000
_cell.length_c   1.000
_cell.angle_alpha   90.00
_cell.angle_beta   90.00
_cell.angle_gamma   90.00
#
_symmetry.space_group_name_H-M   'P 1'
#
loop_
_entity.id
_entity.type
_entity.pdbx_description
1 polymer ?
#
loop_
_entity_poly.entity_id
_entity_poly.type
_entity_poly.pdbx_seq_one_letter_code
_entity_poly.pdbx_strand_id
1 'polypeptide(L)' 'MSALDDAIAELESAAARLRSGDIESDEAAALVERCAELAARVGAELDRRSSADPDDLPAGQERLL' A
#
# COMPACT_ATOMS: atom_id res chain seq x y z
N MET A 1 -6.04 15.66 -1.49
CA MET A 1 -5.36 14.46 -0.97
C MET A 1 -5.78 13.30 -1.86
N SER A 2 -4.84 12.50 -2.36
CA SER A 2 -5.18 11.37 -3.25
C SER A 2 -5.63 10.16 -2.42
N ALA A 3 -6.43 9.26 -3.01
CA ALA A 3 -6.88 8.05 -2.31
C ALA A 3 -5.73 7.15 -1.81
N LEU A 4 -4.54 7.26 -2.42
CA LEU A 4 -3.31 6.63 -1.93
C LEU A 4 -2.80 7.27 -0.64
N ASP A 5 -2.82 8.61 -0.57
CA ASP A 5 -2.34 9.36 0.58
C ASP A 5 -3.24 9.09 1.80
N ASP A 6 -4.55 8.99 1.56
CA ASP A 6 -5.53 8.66 2.60
C ASP A 6 -5.28 7.25 3.17
N ALA A 7 -5.01 6.27 2.29
CA ALA A 7 -4.72 4.90 2.70
C ALA A 7 -3.38 4.77 3.45
N ILE A 8 -2.37 5.55 3.05
CA ILE A 8 -1.08 5.62 3.74
C ILE A 8 -1.26 6.26 5.13
N ALA A 9 -1.97 7.37 5.23
CA ALA A 9 -2.23 8.03 6.51
C ALA A 9 -3.00 7.11 7.49
N GLU A 10 -3.98 6.35 6.99
CA GLU A 10 -4.70 5.37 7.80
C GLU A 10 -3.78 4.24 8.28
N LEU A 11 -2.89 3.74 7.40
CA LEU A 11 -1.92 2.70 7.73
C LEU A 11 -0.93 3.17 8.80
N GLU A 12 -0.42 4.40 8.67
CA GLU A 12 0.50 5.00 9.64
C GLU A 12 -0.15 5.16 11.02
N SER A 13 -1.41 5.58 11.06
CA SER A 13 -2.19 5.69 12.29
C SER A 13 -2.39 4.34 12.97
N ALA A 14 -2.79 3.31 12.21
CA ALA A 14 -2.95 1.95 12.72
C ALA A 14 -1.63 1.38 13.25
N ALA A 15 -0.53 1.56 12.51
CA ALA A 15 0.80 1.13 12.92
C ALA A 15 1.32 1.88 14.17
N ALA A 16 1.01 3.16 14.31
CA ALA A 16 1.36 3.93 15.51
C ALA A 16 0.64 3.40 16.75
N ARG A 17 -0.64 3.03 16.62
CA ARG A 17 -1.46 2.45 17.69
C ARG A 17 -1.00 1.04 18.07
N LEU A 18 -0.56 0.24 17.11
CA LEU A 18 0.12 -1.04 17.39
C LEU A 18 1.43 -0.84 18.16
N ARG A 19 2.24 0.15 17.79
CA ARG A 19 3.53 0.44 18.44
C ARG A 19 3.41 1.02 19.84
N SER A 20 2.30 1.67 20.19
CA SER A 20 2.11 2.17 21.56
C SER A 20 2.04 1.02 22.56
N GLY A 21 1.62 -0.18 22.12
CA GLY A 21 1.46 -1.36 22.97
C GLY A 21 0.32 -1.23 24.00
N ASP A 22 -0.45 -0.14 23.93
CA ASP A 22 -1.57 0.17 24.82
C ASP A 22 -2.90 -0.29 24.19
N ILE A 23 -2.90 -1.54 23.73
CA ILE A 23 -4.04 -2.19 23.08
C ILE A 23 -4.13 -3.66 23.50
N GLU A 24 -5.34 -4.15 23.65
CA GLU A 24 -5.60 -5.55 23.99
C GLU A 24 -5.25 -6.49 22.83
N SER A 25 -5.00 -7.77 23.13
CA SER A 25 -4.52 -8.73 22.12
C SER A 25 -5.49 -8.93 20.95
N ASP A 26 -6.79 -8.98 21.23
CA ASP A 26 -7.82 -9.11 20.18
C ASP A 26 -7.89 -7.84 19.31
N GLU A 27 -7.71 -6.68 19.92
CA GLU A 27 -7.67 -5.39 19.20
C GLU A 27 -6.41 -5.28 18.34
N ALA A 28 -5.27 -5.75 18.85
CA ALA A 28 -4.02 -5.83 18.11
C ALA A 28 -4.14 -6.75 16.89
N ALA A 29 -4.80 -7.92 17.03
CA ALA A 29 -5.04 -8.83 15.92
C ALA A 29 -5.88 -8.16 14.82
N ALA A 30 -6.98 -7.50 15.19
CA ALA A 30 -7.82 -6.75 14.24
C ALA A 30 -7.06 -5.59 13.57
N LEU A 31 -6.21 -4.88 14.31
CA LEU A 31 -5.36 -3.81 13.78
C LEU A 31 -4.31 -4.33 12.79
N VAL A 32 -3.71 -5.48 13.05
CA VAL A 32 -2.76 -6.12 12.11
C VAL A 32 -3.45 -6.51 10.82
N GLU A 33 -4.65 -7.10 10.91
CA GLU A 33 -5.46 -7.46 9.74
C GLU A 33 -5.80 -6.20 8.92
N ARG A 34 -6.21 -5.13 9.58
CA ARG A 34 -6.46 -3.84 8.95
C ARG A 34 -5.22 -3.26 8.27
N CYS A 35 -4.06 -3.34 8.89
CA CYS A 35 -2.79 -2.94 8.29
C CYS A 35 -2.49 -3.73 7.01
N ALA A 36 -2.75 -5.05 7.01
CA ALA A 36 -2.55 -5.89 5.83
C ALA A 36 -3.48 -5.50 4.67
N GLU A 37 -4.77 -5.22 4.95
CA GLU A 37 -5.72 -4.72 3.95
C GLU A 37 -5.27 -3.39 3.33
N LEU A 38 -4.84 -2.44 4.18
CA LEU A 38 -4.38 -1.13 3.73
C LEU A 38 -3.11 -1.24 2.90
N ALA A 39 -2.15 -2.07 3.31
CA ALA A 39 -0.93 -2.33 2.55
C ALA A 39 -1.23 -2.95 1.18
N ALA A 40 -2.14 -3.92 1.10
CA ALA A 40 -2.55 -4.51 -0.17
C ALA A 40 -3.20 -3.47 -1.10
N ARG A 41 -4.06 -2.60 -0.55
CA ARG A 41 -4.69 -1.51 -1.31
C ARG A 41 -3.69 -0.49 -1.84
N VAL A 42 -2.73 -0.09 -1.00
CA VAL A 42 -1.63 0.82 -1.36
C VAL A 42 -0.78 0.22 -2.47
N GLY A 43 -0.38 -1.04 -2.34
CA GLY A 43 0.36 -1.77 -3.38
C GLY A 43 -0.39 -1.83 -4.70
N ALA A 44 -1.68 -2.21 -4.67
CA ALA A 44 -2.50 -2.29 -5.88
C ALA A 44 -2.73 -0.92 -6.57
N GLU A 45 -2.71 0.18 -5.82
CA GLU A 45 -2.78 1.53 -6.37
C GLU A 45 -1.43 1.98 -6.94
N LEU A 46 -0.33 1.67 -6.29
CA LEU A 46 1.03 1.89 -6.80
C LEU A 46 1.27 1.13 -8.11
N ASP A 47 0.93 -0.16 -8.15
CA ASP A 47 1.06 -0.99 -9.35
C ASP A 47 0.21 -0.46 -10.52
N ARG A 48 -1.02 -0.01 -10.23
CA ARG A 48 -1.88 0.63 -11.24
C ARG A 48 -1.28 1.91 -11.78
N ARG A 49 -0.67 2.74 -10.93
CA ARG A 49 0.00 3.98 -11.37
C ARG A 49 1.25 3.67 -12.20
N SER A 50 2.07 2.72 -11.76
CA SER A 50 3.26 2.28 -12.49
C SER A 50 2.90 1.68 -13.86
N SER A 51 1.84 0.89 -13.94
CA SER A 51 1.36 0.32 -15.20
C SER A 51 0.67 1.33 -16.12
N ALA A 52 0.18 2.44 -15.54
CA ALA A 52 -0.47 3.52 -16.28
C ALA A 52 0.53 4.56 -16.82
N ASP A 53 1.82 4.46 -16.48
CA ASP A 53 2.90 5.21 -17.12
C ASP A 53 3.32 4.48 -18.41
N PRO A 54 2.92 4.96 -19.61
CA PRO A 54 3.24 4.29 -20.87
C PRO A 54 4.71 4.46 -21.30
N ASP A 55 5.50 5.27 -20.58
CA ASP A 55 6.91 5.55 -20.86
C ASP A 55 7.88 4.53 -20.22
N ASP A 56 7.40 3.59 -19.38
CA ASP A 56 8.22 2.50 -18.83
C ASP A 56 8.16 1.22 -19.70
N LEU A 57 8.17 1.41 -21.03
CA LEU A 57 8.52 0.32 -21.94
C LEU A 57 10.02 0.06 -21.76
N PRO A 58 10.47 -1.15 -21.38
CA PRO A 58 11.89 -1.44 -21.39
C PRO A 58 12.42 -1.19 -22.81
N ALA A 59 13.28 -0.18 -22.92
CA ALA A 59 14.03 0.16 -24.13
C ALA A 59 14.93 -1.03 -24.50
N GLY A 60 14.35 -2.02 -25.16
CA GLY A 60 15.00 -3.30 -25.40
C GLY A 60 14.13 -4.34 -26.11
N GLN A 61 12.90 -4.02 -26.47
CA GLN A 61 12.12 -4.81 -27.43
C GLN A 61 12.30 -4.22 -28.82
N GLU A 62 13.55 -4.11 -29.27
CA GLU A 62 13.79 -4.00 -30.71
C GLU A 62 13.19 -5.25 -31.35
N ARG A 63 12.13 -5.02 -32.11
CA ARG A 63 11.41 -6.02 -32.86
C ARG A 63 12.41 -6.71 -33.79
N LEU A 64 12.87 -7.90 -33.41
CA LEU A 64 13.60 -8.80 -34.31
C LEU A 64 12.66 -9.15 -35.47
N LEU A 65 12.79 -8.35 -36.54
CA LEU A 65 12.29 -8.62 -37.87
C LEU A 65 13.19 -9.65 -38.56
#